data_AF-A0A6L6EIR7-F1
#
_entry.id   AF-A0A6L6EIR7-F1
#
_cell.length_a   1.000
_cell.length_b   1.000
_cell.length_c   1.000
_cell.angle_alpha   90.00
_cell.angle_beta   90.00
_cell.angle_gamma   90.00
#
_symmetry.space_group_name_H-M   'P 1'
#
loop_
_entity.id
_entity.type
_entity.pdbx_description
1 polymer ?
#
loop_
_entity_poly.entity_id
_entity_poly.type
_entity_poly.pdbx_seq_one_letter_code
_entity_poly.pdbx_strand_id
1 'polypeptide(L)'
;MKIESVDLFYLRMPEVLDIGDGSQDGLVFRIRSGNHEGWGEAVASPLTSIASWIAPMSHSGCHPVIDSVLGETLDSPEDIARIARKVRAISFYGIIQSDLTFSGVEIALWDLLGQAKELPVYQLLGYKKSEPKLPYAS
;
A
#
# COMPACT_ATOMS: atom_id res chain seq x y z
N MET A 1 14.25 9.73 1.74
CA MET A 1 13.93 9.47 3.16
C MET A 1 13.95 7.96 3.37
N LYS A 2 13.76 7.43 4.58
CA LYS A 2 13.76 5.98 4.84
C LYS A 2 12.46 5.53 5.49
N ILE A 3 11.88 4.44 5.03
CA ILE A 3 10.65 3.89 5.62
C ILE A 3 10.96 3.33 7.01
N GLU A 4 10.44 3.97 8.05
CA GLU A 4 10.73 3.64 9.47
C GLU A 4 9.68 2.75 10.10
N SER A 5 8.41 2.90 9.70
CA SER A 5 7.32 2.03 10.15
C SER A 5 6.24 1.90 9.08
N VAL A 6 5.53 0.77 9.13
CA VAL A 6 4.31 0.51 8.36
C VAL A 6 3.31 -0.13 9.32
N ASP A 7 2.23 0.58 9.60
CA ASP A 7 1.15 0.14 10.48
C ASP A 7 -0.06 -0.28 9.64
N LEU A 8 -0.65 -1.43 9.96
CA LEU A 8 -1.84 -1.97 9.28
C LEU A 8 -3.04 -1.93 10.24
N PHE A 9 -4.11 -1.27 9.83
CA PHE A 9 -5.34 -1.10 10.61
C PHE A 9 -6.46 -1.89 9.95
N TYR A 10 -6.85 -3.00 10.58
CA TYR A 10 -8.07 -3.71 10.20
C TYR A 10 -9.27 -2.97 10.80
N LEU A 11 -10.08 -2.36 9.93
CA LEU A 11 -11.35 -1.73 10.25
C LEU A 11 -12.50 -2.64 9.82
N ARG A 12 -13.55 -2.74 10.63
CA ARG A 12 -14.69 -3.61 10.35
C ARG A 12 -15.96 -3.05 10.98
N MET A 13 -17.07 -3.12 10.25
CA MET A 13 -18.40 -2.84 10.82
C MET A 13 -18.76 -3.86 11.93
N PRO A 14 -19.63 -3.49 12.89
CA PRO A 14 -20.05 -4.43 13.94
C PRO A 14 -20.71 -5.71 13.41
N GLU A 15 -21.38 -5.60 12.25
CA GLU A 15 -22.00 -6.69 11.52
C GLU A 15 -21.54 -6.64 10.06
N VAL A 16 -21.25 -7.80 9.48
CA VAL A 16 -20.92 -7.95 8.05
C VAL A 16 -21.91 -8.93 7.45
N LEU A 17 -22.62 -8.47 6.44
CA LEU A 17 -23.71 -9.16 5.77
C LEU A 17 -23.23 -9.85 4.49
N ASP A 18 -23.90 -10.92 4.09
CA ASP A 18 -23.69 -11.61 2.82
C ASP A 18 -24.38 -10.86 1.66
N ILE A 19 -23.78 -9.73 1.30
CA ILE A 19 -24.21 -8.83 0.22
C ILE A 19 -22.98 -8.38 -0.58
N GLY A 20 -23.20 -7.93 -1.81
CA GLY A 20 -22.15 -7.39 -2.69
C GLY A 20 -21.66 -5.99 -2.28
N ASP A 21 -21.34 -5.78 -1.01
CA ASP A 21 -20.85 -4.51 -0.45
C ASP A 21 -19.45 -4.69 0.14
N GLY A 22 -18.45 -4.14 -0.56
CA GLY A 22 -17.05 -4.15 -0.15
C GLY A 22 -16.69 -3.08 0.88
N SER A 23 -17.60 -2.18 1.25
CA SER A 23 -17.34 -1.10 2.23
C SER A 23 -17.56 -1.53 3.69
N GLN A 24 -18.00 -2.77 3.90
CA GLN A 24 -18.32 -3.32 5.23
C GLN A 24 -17.08 -3.53 6.11
N ASP A 25 -15.89 -3.59 5.51
CA ASP A 25 -14.61 -3.64 6.20
C ASP A 25 -13.50 -2.98 5.35
N GLY A 26 -12.31 -2.85 5.91
CA GLY A 26 -11.20 -2.22 5.19
C GLY A 26 -9.85 -2.46 5.86
N LEU A 27 -8.79 -2.38 5.05
CA LEU A 27 -7.41 -2.42 5.53
C LEU A 27 -6.71 -1.13 5.16
N VAL A 28 -6.45 -0.31 6.18
CA VAL A 28 -5.76 0.97 6.03
C VAL A 28 -4.29 0.82 6.44
N PHE A 29 -3.40 1.44 5.68
CA PHE A 29 -1.96 1.44 5.88
C PHE A 29 -1.50 2.84 6.25
N ARG A 30 -0.63 2.94 7.25
CA ARG A 30 0.12 4.17 7.55
C ARG A 30 1.61 3.89 7.45
N ILE A 31 2.31 4.70 6.67
CA ILE A 31 3.77 4.63 6.52
C ILE A 31 4.39 5.89 7.10
N ARG A 32 5.46 5.74 7.88
CA ARG A 32 6.20 6.89 8.46
C ARG A 32 7.64 6.96 7.99
N SER A 33 8.10 8.19 7.82
CA SER A 33 9.50 8.51 7.54
C SER A 33 9.84 9.89 8.11
N GLY A 34 10.59 9.92 9.22
CA GLY A 34 10.89 11.15 9.94
C GLY A 34 9.60 11.83 10.42
N ASN A 35 9.39 13.09 10.00
CA ASN A 35 8.21 13.87 10.37
C ASN A 35 7.04 13.73 9.38
N HIS A 36 7.16 12.88 8.36
CA HIS A 36 6.12 12.69 7.35
C HIS A 36 5.43 11.34 7.56
N GLU A 37 4.14 11.32 7.26
CA GLU A 37 3.35 10.10 7.15
C GLU A 37 2.53 10.10 5.87
N GLY A 38 2.24 8.91 5.36
CA GLY A 38 1.34 8.72 4.22
C GLY A 38 0.37 7.58 4.48
N TRP A 39 -0.80 7.68 3.86
CA TRP A 39 -1.92 6.78 4.05
C TRP A 39 -2.36 6.13 2.75
N GLY A 40 -2.82 4.88 2.85
CA GLY A 40 -3.34 4.13 1.73
C GLY A 40 -4.31 3.04 2.18
N GLU A 41 -5.10 2.54 1.26
CA GLU A 41 -6.11 1.51 1.53
C GLU A 41 -6.00 0.42 0.46
N ALA A 42 -6.07 -0.84 0.88
CA ALA A 42 -6.17 -1.96 -0.04
C ALA A 42 -7.61 -2.47 -0.10
N VAL A 43 -8.14 -2.61 -1.32
CA VAL A 43 -9.41 -3.33 -1.55
C VAL A 43 -9.11 -4.83 -1.57
N ALA A 44 -9.08 -5.42 -0.37
CA ALA A 44 -8.66 -6.81 -0.16
C ALA A 44 -9.16 -7.35 1.18
N SER A 45 -9.18 -8.68 1.34
CA SER A 45 -9.43 -9.31 2.65
C SER A 45 -8.37 -8.86 3.67
N PRO A 46 -8.75 -8.18 4.78
CA PRO A 46 -7.77 -7.56 5.67
C PRO A 46 -6.84 -8.56 6.36
N LEU A 47 -7.38 -9.69 6.87
CA LEU A 47 -6.58 -10.68 7.58
C LEU A 47 -5.61 -11.45 6.67
N THR A 48 -6.02 -11.78 5.44
CA THR A 48 -5.09 -12.43 4.51
C THR A 48 -3.99 -11.47 4.11
N SER A 49 -4.32 -10.19 3.91
CA SER A 49 -3.33 -9.16 3.60
C SER A 49 -2.34 -8.92 4.74
N ILE A 50 -2.82 -8.87 6.00
CA ILE A 50 -1.95 -8.84 7.19
C ILE A 50 -1.05 -10.08 7.23
N ALA A 51 -1.61 -11.27 6.99
CA ALA A 51 -0.80 -12.49 6.95
C ALA A 51 0.29 -12.40 5.87
N SER A 52 0.00 -11.97 4.65
CA SER A 52 1.03 -11.77 3.61
C SER A 52 2.03 -10.66 3.92
N TRP A 53 1.65 -9.70 4.76
CA TRP A 53 2.54 -8.63 5.21
C TRP A 53 3.62 -9.14 6.18
N ILE A 54 3.30 -10.05 7.11
CA ILE A 54 4.20 -10.48 8.20
C ILE A 54 4.50 -11.99 8.28
N ALA A 55 3.99 -12.81 7.35
CA ALA A 55 4.22 -14.25 7.38
C ALA A 55 5.73 -14.58 7.40
N PRO A 56 6.15 -15.65 8.10
CA PRO A 56 7.52 -16.13 7.98
C PRO A 56 7.87 -16.45 6.53
N MET A 57 9.08 -16.07 6.10
CA MET A 57 9.61 -16.46 4.80
C MET A 57 9.56 -17.99 4.64
N SER A 58 8.98 -18.46 3.53
CA SER A 58 8.96 -19.90 3.22
C SER A 58 10.15 -20.33 2.35
N HIS A 59 10.51 -19.53 1.34
CA HIS A 59 11.68 -19.70 0.46
C HIS A 59 11.96 -18.40 -0.33
N SER A 60 12.99 -18.40 -1.18
CA SER A 60 13.50 -17.20 -1.88
C SER A 60 12.50 -16.43 -2.76
N GLY A 61 11.41 -17.06 -3.19
CA GLY A 61 10.31 -16.44 -3.95
C GLY A 61 9.01 -16.28 -3.14
N CYS A 62 9.08 -16.49 -1.82
CA CYS A 62 7.96 -16.49 -0.89
C CYS A 62 8.33 -15.76 0.40
N HIS A 63 8.76 -14.51 0.24
CA HIS A 63 8.99 -13.59 1.35
C HIS A 63 7.72 -12.81 1.68
N PRO A 64 7.47 -12.47 2.95
CA PRO A 64 6.44 -11.51 3.30
C PRO A 64 6.71 -10.14 2.65
N VAL A 65 5.64 -9.36 2.43
CA VAL A 65 5.75 -8.05 1.77
C VAL A 65 6.64 -7.09 2.56
N ILE A 66 6.67 -7.19 3.89
CA ILE A 66 7.49 -6.34 4.76
C ILE A 66 8.99 -6.36 4.42
N ASP A 67 9.54 -7.53 4.02
CA ASP A 67 10.96 -7.69 3.64
C ASP A 67 11.35 -6.82 2.45
N SER A 68 10.37 -6.45 1.63
CA SER A 68 10.57 -5.62 0.44
C SER A 68 10.33 -4.14 0.68
N VAL A 69 9.83 -3.74 1.85
CA VAL A 69 9.31 -2.38 2.11
C VAL A 69 10.00 -1.71 3.30
N LEU A 70 10.04 -2.36 4.46
CA LEU A 70 10.55 -1.72 5.67
C LEU A 70 12.05 -1.42 5.53
N GLY A 71 12.44 -0.19 5.85
CA GLY A 71 13.82 0.27 5.74
C GLY A 71 14.28 0.65 4.33
N GLU A 72 13.41 0.59 3.33
CA GLU A 72 13.72 1.06 1.97
C GLU A 72 13.82 2.59 1.90
N THR A 73 14.60 3.06 0.93
CA THR A 73 14.67 4.49 0.59
C THR A 73 13.44 4.91 -0.20
N LEU A 74 12.97 6.14 0.07
CA LEU A 74 11.86 6.80 -0.62
C LEU A 74 12.20 8.28 -0.80
N ASP A 75 12.80 8.63 -1.93
CA ASP A 75 13.17 10.01 -2.30
C ASP A 75 12.53 10.45 -3.62
N SER A 76 12.13 9.50 -4.46
CA SER A 76 11.53 9.78 -5.77
C SER A 76 10.49 8.73 -6.21
N PRO A 77 9.69 9.02 -7.25
CA PRO A 77 8.80 8.04 -7.90
C PRO A 77 9.50 6.73 -8.28
N GLU A 78 10.77 6.79 -8.68
CA GLU A 78 11.56 5.62 -9.09
C GLU A 78 11.81 4.65 -7.93
N ASP A 79 11.87 5.14 -6.69
CA ASP A 79 11.96 4.30 -5.50
C ASP A 79 10.69 3.49 -5.28
N ILE A 80 9.51 4.09 -5.48
CA ILE A 80 8.23 3.37 -5.40
C ILE A 80 8.20 2.25 -6.43
N ALA A 81 8.60 2.54 -7.67
CA ALA A 81 8.68 1.53 -8.73
C ALA A 81 9.71 0.43 -8.41
N ARG A 82 10.82 0.78 -7.75
CA ARG A 82 11.86 -0.17 -7.32
C ARG A 82 11.35 -1.09 -6.21
N ILE A 83 10.65 -0.56 -5.21
CA ILE A 83 10.00 -1.33 -4.14
C ILE A 83 8.95 -2.28 -4.74
N ALA A 84 8.12 -1.79 -5.66
CA ALA A 84 7.12 -2.61 -6.35
C ALA A 84 7.75 -3.80 -7.10
N ARG A 85 8.86 -3.54 -7.83
CA ARG A 85 9.63 -4.61 -8.49
C ARG A 85 10.21 -5.61 -7.49
N LYS A 86 10.69 -5.13 -6.32
CA LYS A 86 11.23 -5.99 -5.25
C LYS A 86 10.15 -6.93 -4.71
N VAL A 87 8.98 -6.40 -4.34
CA VAL A 87 7.82 -7.20 -3.89
C VAL A 87 7.46 -8.26 -4.94
N ARG A 88 7.35 -7.85 -6.21
CA ARG A 88 7.00 -8.77 -7.28
C ARG A 88 8.06 -9.85 -7.51
N ALA A 89 9.34 -9.54 -7.31
CA ALA A 89 10.43 -10.49 -7.51
C ALA A 89 10.48 -11.58 -6.43
N ILE A 90 10.19 -11.24 -5.16
CA ILE A 90 10.44 -12.15 -4.03
C ILE A 90 9.18 -12.59 -3.26
N SER A 91 8.00 -12.03 -3.55
CA SER A 91 6.74 -12.40 -2.89
C SER A 91 5.70 -13.01 -3.84
N PHE A 92 5.62 -12.52 -5.09
CA PHE A 92 4.50 -12.80 -6.01
C PHE A 92 4.19 -14.29 -6.23
N TYR A 93 5.20 -15.12 -6.48
CA TYR A 93 4.97 -16.53 -6.79
C TYR A 93 4.61 -17.37 -5.57
N GLY A 94 5.06 -16.97 -4.38
CA GLY A 94 4.85 -17.72 -3.14
C GLY A 94 3.69 -17.22 -2.29
N ILE A 95 3.34 -15.94 -2.40
CA ILE A 95 2.28 -15.28 -1.65
C ILE A 95 1.34 -14.58 -2.63
N ILE A 96 0.30 -15.30 -3.08
CA ILE A 96 -0.68 -14.80 -4.08
C ILE A 96 -1.36 -13.49 -3.61
N GLN A 97 -1.47 -13.28 -2.30
CA GLN A 97 -2.06 -12.09 -1.69
C GLN A 97 -1.13 -10.84 -1.75
N SER A 98 0.12 -10.98 -2.19
CA SER A 98 1.13 -9.91 -2.11
C SER A 98 0.74 -8.66 -2.90
N ASP A 99 0.16 -8.82 -4.10
CA ASP A 99 -0.19 -7.68 -4.96
C ASP A 99 -1.32 -6.85 -4.35
N LEU A 100 -2.35 -7.52 -3.81
CA LEU A 100 -3.45 -6.87 -3.12
C LEU A 100 -2.97 -6.15 -1.86
N THR A 101 -2.10 -6.77 -1.07
CA THR A 101 -1.51 -6.13 0.12
C THR A 101 -0.66 -4.93 -0.25
N PHE A 102 0.17 -5.09 -1.29
CA PHE A 102 1.08 -4.05 -1.72
C PHE A 102 0.32 -2.85 -2.33
N SER A 103 -0.88 -3.03 -2.87
CA SER A 103 -1.68 -1.92 -3.40
C SER A 103 -1.89 -0.79 -2.37
N GLY A 104 -2.30 -1.12 -1.14
CA GLY A 104 -2.49 -0.12 -0.09
C GLY A 104 -1.17 0.48 0.41
N VAL A 105 -0.11 -0.31 0.44
CA VAL A 105 1.25 0.17 0.75
C VAL A 105 1.71 1.17 -0.31
N GLU A 106 1.56 0.86 -1.58
CA GLU A 106 2.04 1.66 -2.71
C GLU A 106 1.34 3.02 -2.78
N ILE A 107 0.02 3.04 -2.56
CA ILE A 107 -0.76 4.28 -2.42
C ILE A 107 -0.22 5.13 -1.25
N ALA A 108 0.06 4.51 -0.10
CA ALA A 108 0.63 5.20 1.05
C ALA A 108 2.05 5.74 0.79
N LEU A 109 2.85 5.08 -0.06
CA LEU A 109 4.16 5.58 -0.48
C LEU A 109 4.02 6.85 -1.34
N TRP A 110 3.05 6.89 -2.25
CA TRP A 110 2.77 8.08 -3.04
C TRP A 110 2.28 9.24 -2.18
N ASP A 111 1.36 8.98 -1.25
CA ASP A 111 0.88 10.00 -0.32
C ASP A 111 2.03 10.53 0.55
N LEU A 112 2.83 9.65 1.15
CA LEU A 112 4.01 10.02 1.95
C LEU A 112 5.00 10.89 1.14
N LEU A 113 5.28 10.50 -0.10
CA LEU A 113 6.18 11.26 -0.97
C LEU A 113 5.57 12.62 -1.35
N GLY A 114 4.26 12.67 -1.54
CA GLY A 114 3.51 13.91 -1.78
C GLY A 114 3.58 14.87 -0.60
N GLN A 115 3.32 14.38 0.62
CA GLN A 115 3.44 15.15 1.85
C GLN A 115 4.86 15.71 2.00
N ALA A 116 5.88 14.87 1.84
CA ALA A 116 7.28 15.29 2.02
C ALA A 116 7.78 16.27 0.96
N LYS A 117 7.22 16.24 -0.26
CA LYS A 117 7.57 17.17 -1.35
C LYS A 117 6.61 18.37 -1.45
N GLU A 118 5.56 18.40 -0.64
CA GLU A 118 4.46 19.37 -0.73
C GLU A 118 3.84 19.40 -2.14
N LEU A 119 3.71 18.22 -2.77
CA LEU A 119 3.15 18.06 -4.11
C LEU A 119 1.96 17.09 -4.09
N PRO A 120 0.89 17.38 -4.84
CA PRO A 120 -0.17 16.40 -5.02
C PRO A 120 0.32 15.21 -5.85
N VAL A 121 -0.17 14.02 -5.54
CA VAL A 121 0.25 12.75 -6.18
C VAL A 121 0.17 12.79 -7.71
N TYR A 122 -0.86 13.43 -8.29
CA TYR A 122 -0.98 13.52 -9.75
C TYR A 122 0.22 14.22 -10.41
N GLN A 123 0.86 15.19 -9.75
CA GLN A 123 2.07 15.84 -10.26
C GLN A 123 3.28 14.92 -10.16
N LEU A 124 3.38 14.14 -9.08
CA LEU A 124 4.41 13.12 -8.94
C LEU A 124 4.29 12.03 -10.00
N LEU A 125 3.08 11.71 -10.44
CA LEU A 125 2.78 10.83 -11.57
C LEU A 125 3.05 11.47 -12.95
N GLY A 126 3.44 12.74 -12.99
CA GLY A 126 3.80 13.46 -14.23
C GLY A 126 2.65 14.24 -14.89
N TYR A 127 1.46 14.29 -14.29
CA TYR A 127 0.37 15.11 -14.79
C TYR A 127 0.54 16.58 -14.39
N LYS A 128 0.29 17.49 -15.34
CA LYS A 128 0.37 18.94 -15.09
C LYS A 128 -0.86 19.49 -14.36
N LYS A 129 -2.01 18.84 -14.50
CA LYS A 129 -3.30 19.31 -14.00
C LYS A 129 -4.21 18.12 -13.67
N SER A 130 -4.99 18.26 -12.59
CA SER A 130 -6.12 17.37 -12.30
C SER A 130 -7.39 17.95 -12.92
N GLU A 131 -7.95 17.26 -13.91
CA GLU A 131 -9.18 17.70 -14.59
C GLU A 131 -10.42 17.23 -13.81
N PRO A 132 -11.47 18.07 -13.69
CA PRO A 132 -12.73 17.68 -13.06
C PRO A 132 -13.32 16.41 -13.70
N LYS A 133 -13.92 15.55 -12.87
CA LYS A 133 -14.61 14.32 -13.29
C LYS A 133 -16.08 14.42 -12.89
N LEU A 134 -17.00 13.95 -13.74
CA LEU A 134 -18.41 13.85 -13.41
C LEU A 134 -18.66 12.52 -12.66
N PRO A 135 -19.05 12.54 -11.38
CA PRO A 135 -19.32 11.31 -10.64
C PRO A 135 -20.63 10.65 -11.10
N TYR A 136 -20.69 9.32 -11.03
CA TYR A 136 -21.92 8.53 -11.22
C TYR A 136 -22.19 7.68 -9.96
N ALA A 137 -23.45 7.31 -9.74
CA ALA A 137 -23.83 6.37 -8.68
C ALA A 137 -23.65 4.94 -9.18
N SER A 138 -22.81 4.16 -8.49
CA SER A 138 -22.54 2.76 -8.80
C SER A 138 -23.62 1.82 -8.27
#